data_AF-A0A924XA83-F1
#
_entry.id   AF-A0A924XA83-F1
#
_cell.length_a   1.000
_cell.length_b   1.000
_cell.length_c   1.000
_cell.angle_alpha   90.00
_cell.angle_beta   90.00
_cell.angle_gamma   90.00
#
_symmetry.space_group_name_H-M   'P 1'
#
loop_
_entity.id
_entity.type
_entity.pdbx_description
1 polymer ?
#
loop_
_entity_poly.entity_id
_entity_poly.type
_entity_poly.pdbx_seq_one_letter_code
_entity_poly.pdbx_strand_id
1 'polypeptide(L)'
;MSSTFRRASRSFIPPLVLFVTAVAGAQQPPAARFQVAGVGDSTFTFLLGKMRWVKEGQNGLAVDPRRNDGLVARFRVLKVVEGEATALVTGKTMELSRDHVALIEPRLVPWYRQRFFWVGVLVGGSAGAFAASR
;
A
#
# COMPACT_ATOMS: atom_id res chain seq x y z
N MET A 1 24.86 35.79 67.49
CA MET A 1 24.61 34.38 67.15
C MET A 1 23.31 34.34 66.35
N SER A 2 23.42 34.34 65.02
CA SER A 2 22.29 34.55 64.12
C SER A 2 22.32 33.47 63.05
N SER A 3 21.48 32.44 63.18
CA SER A 3 21.35 31.35 62.22
C SER A 3 20.00 31.44 61.50
N THR A 4 19.98 32.15 60.39
CA THR A 4 18.80 32.25 59.52
C THR A 4 18.85 31.13 58.48
N PHE A 5 17.92 30.18 58.62
CA PHE A 5 17.80 28.96 57.84
C PHE A 5 17.36 29.29 56.39
N ARG A 6 18.24 29.09 55.40
CA ARG A 6 17.89 29.18 53.97
C ARG A 6 16.97 28.01 53.60
N ARG A 7 15.69 28.30 53.41
CA ARG A 7 14.72 27.37 52.82
C ARG A 7 15.04 27.21 51.32
N ALA A 8 15.66 26.11 50.95
CA ALA A 8 15.90 25.74 49.56
C ALA A 8 14.56 25.41 48.87
N SER A 9 14.11 26.29 47.98
CA SER A 9 13.02 26.03 47.05
C SER A 9 13.50 25.02 46.00
N ARG A 10 13.19 23.74 46.19
CA ARG A 10 13.34 22.74 45.13
C ARG A 10 12.22 22.93 44.12
N SER A 11 12.51 23.69 43.07
CA SER A 11 11.67 23.80 41.87
C SER A 11 11.58 22.42 41.22
N PHE A 12 10.41 21.81 41.29
CA PHE A 12 10.11 20.51 40.67
C PHE A 12 9.78 20.78 39.20
N ILE A 13 10.74 20.54 38.29
CA ILE A 13 10.53 20.61 36.85
C ILE A 13 10.01 19.22 36.42
N PRO A 14 8.73 19.07 36.02
CA PRO A 14 8.27 17.78 35.54
C PRO A 14 8.92 17.46 34.18
N PRO A 15 9.26 16.19 33.90
CA PRO A 15 9.81 15.79 32.62
C PRO A 15 8.73 15.90 31.54
N LEU A 16 8.96 16.77 30.55
CA LEU A 16 8.15 16.88 29.34
C LEU A 16 8.38 15.62 28.47
N VAL A 17 7.45 14.67 28.51
CA VAL A 17 7.49 13.48 27.66
C VAL A 17 6.94 13.84 26.28
N LEU A 18 7.83 14.05 25.32
CA LEU A 18 7.52 14.26 23.90
C LEU A 18 7.19 12.92 23.24
N PHE A 19 5.91 12.64 23.01
CA PHE A 19 5.48 11.53 22.16
C PHE A 19 5.64 11.94 20.69
N VAL A 20 6.75 11.55 20.06
CA VAL A 20 6.93 11.66 18.61
C VAL A 20 6.16 10.52 17.95
N THR A 21 4.99 10.82 17.39
CA THR A 21 4.28 9.86 16.52
C THR A 21 4.94 9.88 15.15
N ALA A 22 5.79 8.89 14.86
CA ALA A 22 6.34 8.70 13.52
C ALA A 22 5.21 8.35 12.56
N VAL A 23 4.80 9.29 11.70
CA VAL A 23 3.88 9.01 10.60
C VAL A 23 4.70 8.30 9.53
N ALA A 24 4.65 6.96 9.51
CA ALA A 24 5.24 6.18 8.45
C ALA A 24 4.51 6.52 7.13
N GLY A 25 5.20 7.24 6.23
CA GLY A 25 4.71 7.48 4.88
C GLY A 25 4.56 6.15 4.16
N ALA A 26 3.35 5.85 3.68
CA ALA A 26 3.09 4.63 2.91
C ALA A 26 3.76 4.76 1.52
N GLN A 27 4.96 4.20 1.38
CA GLN A 27 5.62 4.08 0.09
C GLN A 27 4.79 3.15 -0.80
N GLN A 28 4.36 3.64 -1.98
CA GLN A 28 3.66 2.79 -2.95
C GLN A 28 4.58 1.63 -3.35
N PRO A 29 4.14 0.37 -3.21
CA PRO A 29 4.94 -0.74 -3.65
C PRO A 29 5.15 -0.65 -5.17
N PRO A 30 6.34 -1.01 -5.68
CA PRO A 30 6.59 -1.00 -7.10
C PRO A 30 5.58 -1.89 -7.84
N ALA A 31 5.13 -1.44 -9.02
CA ALA A 31 4.28 -2.23 -9.89
C ALA A 31 4.98 -3.54 -10.24
N ALA A 32 4.24 -4.66 -10.16
CA ALA A 32 4.80 -5.95 -10.51
C ALA A 32 4.73 -6.18 -12.00
N ARG A 33 5.81 -6.79 -12.52
CA ARG A 33 5.99 -7.14 -13.92
C ARG A 33 5.70 -8.63 -14.12
N PHE A 34 4.83 -8.93 -15.07
CA PHE A 34 4.46 -10.29 -15.44
C PHE A 34 4.72 -10.51 -16.93
N GLN A 35 5.31 -11.65 -17.25
CA GLN A 35 5.55 -12.02 -18.64
C GLN A 35 4.26 -12.55 -19.27
N VAL A 36 3.96 -12.08 -20.47
CA VAL A 36 2.83 -12.56 -21.26
C VAL A 36 3.15 -13.95 -21.79
N ALA A 37 2.30 -14.93 -21.45
CA ALA A 37 2.46 -16.33 -21.84
C ALA A 37 1.74 -16.63 -23.17
N GLY A 38 0.51 -16.13 -23.31
CA GLY A 38 -0.33 -16.34 -24.48
C GLY A 38 -1.06 -15.06 -24.87
N VAL A 39 -1.31 -14.89 -26.16
CA VAL A 39 -2.10 -13.77 -26.71
C VAL A 39 -3.19 -14.37 -27.58
N GLY A 40 -4.44 -13.97 -27.34
CA GLY A 40 -5.59 -14.22 -28.21
C GLY A 40 -6.09 -12.89 -28.81
N ASP A 41 -7.30 -12.90 -29.37
CA ASP A 41 -7.81 -11.75 -30.14
C ASP A 41 -8.02 -10.50 -29.28
N SER A 42 -8.74 -10.65 -28.17
CA SER A 42 -9.03 -9.57 -27.20
C SER A 42 -8.56 -9.90 -25.79
N THR A 43 -7.98 -11.09 -25.60
CA THR A 43 -7.55 -11.59 -24.31
C THR A 43 -6.09 -12.01 -24.37
N PHE A 44 -5.43 -12.04 -23.23
CA PHE A 44 -4.10 -12.61 -23.12
C PHE A 44 -3.92 -13.25 -21.75
N THR A 45 -2.95 -14.14 -21.65
CA THR A 45 -2.60 -14.78 -20.39
C THR A 45 -1.19 -14.43 -19.96
N PHE A 46 -0.97 -14.38 -18.66
CA PHE A 46 0.33 -14.10 -18.07
C PHE A 46 0.54 -14.91 -16.79
N LEU A 47 1.80 -15.23 -16.53
CA LEU A 47 2.18 -16.05 -15.38
C LEU A 47 2.37 -15.17 -14.14
N LEU A 48 1.67 -15.51 -13.06
CA LEU A 48 1.75 -14.81 -11.78
C LEU A 48 2.93 -15.26 -10.92
N GLY A 49 3.47 -16.46 -11.20
CA GLY A 49 4.53 -17.07 -10.40
C GLY A 49 4.14 -17.18 -8.92
N LYS A 50 4.91 -16.54 -8.03
CA LYS A 50 4.67 -16.56 -6.58
C LYS A 50 3.71 -15.45 -6.08
N MET A 51 3.25 -14.58 -6.96
CA MET A 51 2.48 -13.38 -6.57
C MET A 51 0.98 -13.68 -6.44
N ARG A 52 0.52 -13.98 -5.22
CA ARG A 52 -0.88 -14.35 -4.93
C ARG A 52 -1.84 -13.18 -4.72
N TRP A 53 -1.34 -11.94 -4.76
CA TRP A 53 -2.14 -10.75 -4.49
C TRP A 53 -2.90 -10.26 -5.72
N VAL A 54 -2.56 -10.74 -6.92
CA VAL A 54 -3.31 -10.46 -8.14
C VAL A 54 -4.66 -11.16 -8.07
N LYS A 55 -5.73 -10.41 -8.32
CA LYS A 55 -7.11 -10.89 -8.21
C LYS A 55 -7.92 -10.50 -9.43
N GLU A 56 -8.97 -11.25 -9.68
CA GLU A 56 -9.99 -10.92 -10.66
C GLU A 56 -10.52 -9.49 -10.46
N GLY A 57 -10.81 -8.83 -11.57
CA GLY A 57 -11.34 -7.47 -11.63
C GLY A 57 -10.29 -6.38 -11.51
N GLN A 58 -9.01 -6.69 -11.21
CA GLN A 58 -7.93 -5.72 -11.19
C GLN A 58 -7.61 -5.20 -12.60
N ASN A 59 -7.23 -3.93 -12.67
CA ASN A 59 -6.77 -3.30 -13.90
C ASN A 59 -5.25 -3.33 -13.95
N GLY A 60 -4.71 -3.37 -15.16
CA GLY A 60 -3.27 -3.29 -15.40
C GLY A 60 -2.96 -2.67 -16.75
N LEU A 61 -1.66 -2.51 -17.00
CA LEU A 61 -1.10 -1.92 -18.21
C LEU A 61 -0.15 -2.92 -18.85
N ALA A 62 -0.32 -3.21 -20.14
CA ALA A 62 0.70 -3.90 -20.91
C ALA A 62 1.67 -2.86 -21.48
N VAL A 63 2.97 -3.09 -21.31
CA VAL A 63 4.03 -2.18 -21.74
C VAL A 63 5.10 -2.89 -22.56
N ASP A 64 5.77 -2.13 -23.41
CA ASP A 64 6.95 -2.57 -24.14
C ASP A 64 8.23 -2.16 -23.40
N PRO A 65 8.96 -3.11 -22.77
CA PRO A 65 10.19 -2.80 -22.05
C PRO A 65 11.32 -2.31 -22.97
N ARG A 66 11.26 -2.59 -24.28
CA ARG A 66 12.26 -2.12 -25.26
C ARG A 66 12.07 -0.65 -25.62
N ARG A 67 10.88 -0.08 -25.32
CA ARG A 67 10.50 1.30 -25.64
C ARG A 67 10.25 2.12 -24.37
N ASN A 68 11.12 2.00 -23.37
CA ASN A 68 11.02 2.73 -22.09
C ASN A 68 9.67 2.53 -21.39
N ASP A 69 9.20 1.28 -21.31
CA ASP A 69 7.89 0.93 -20.75
C ASP A 69 6.72 1.65 -21.47
N GLY A 70 6.81 1.81 -22.79
CA GLY A 70 5.79 2.42 -23.62
C GLY A 70 4.44 1.69 -23.50
N LEU A 71 3.34 2.43 -23.35
CA LEU A 71 2.02 1.84 -23.19
C LEU A 71 1.56 1.12 -24.47
N VAL A 72 1.29 -0.17 -24.35
CA VAL A 72 0.80 -1.02 -25.45
C VAL A 72 -0.69 -1.22 -25.35
N ALA A 73 -1.18 -1.56 -24.15
CA ALA A 73 -2.59 -1.79 -23.90
C ALA A 73 -2.96 -1.57 -22.43
N ARG A 74 -4.24 -1.30 -22.19
CA ARG A 74 -4.88 -1.37 -20.88
C ARG A 74 -5.67 -2.66 -20.81
N PHE A 75 -5.72 -3.29 -19.64
CA PHE A 75 -6.43 -4.53 -19.48
C PHE A 75 -7.09 -4.66 -18.12
N ARG A 76 -8.01 -5.63 -18.02
CA ARG A 76 -8.65 -6.05 -16.78
C ARG A 76 -8.51 -7.56 -16.61
N VAL A 77 -8.07 -7.99 -15.44
CA VAL A 77 -7.97 -9.42 -15.09
C VAL A 77 -9.37 -9.99 -15.00
N LEU A 78 -9.68 -10.99 -15.82
CA LEU A 78 -10.96 -11.69 -15.83
C LEU A 78 -10.95 -12.91 -14.90
N LYS A 79 -9.84 -13.64 -14.87
CA LYS A 79 -9.77 -14.89 -14.10
C LYS A 79 -8.33 -15.16 -13.69
N VAL A 80 -8.17 -15.80 -12.54
CA VAL A 80 -6.89 -16.32 -12.07
C VAL A 80 -7.07 -17.80 -11.75
N VAL A 81 -6.32 -18.67 -12.43
CA VAL A 81 -6.37 -20.13 -12.28
C VAL A 81 -4.95 -20.65 -12.15
N GLU A 82 -4.66 -21.38 -11.06
CA GLU A 82 -3.41 -22.14 -10.88
C GLU A 82 -2.10 -21.37 -11.12
N GLY A 83 -2.09 -20.05 -10.86
CA GLY A 83 -0.90 -19.21 -11.06
C GLY A 83 -0.78 -18.59 -12.45
N GLU A 84 -1.77 -18.78 -13.32
CA GLU A 84 -1.96 -18.06 -14.57
C GLU A 84 -3.16 -17.12 -14.45
N ALA A 85 -3.04 -15.93 -15.02
CA ALA A 85 -4.11 -14.95 -15.09
C ALA A 85 -4.52 -14.72 -16.54
N THR A 86 -5.84 -14.73 -16.79
CA THR A 86 -6.43 -14.32 -18.06
C THR A 86 -6.91 -12.89 -17.92
N ALA A 87 -6.49 -12.01 -18.83
CA ALA A 87 -6.92 -10.62 -18.89
C ALA A 87 -7.60 -10.30 -20.21
N LEU A 88 -8.56 -9.37 -20.14
CA LEU A 88 -9.23 -8.76 -21.27
C LEU A 88 -8.59 -7.41 -21.56
N VAL A 89 -8.23 -7.19 -22.82
CA VAL A 89 -7.75 -5.89 -23.29
C VAL A 89 -8.94 -4.93 -23.35
N THR A 90 -8.87 -3.84 -22.60
CA THR A 90 -9.92 -2.81 -22.54
C THR A 90 -9.59 -1.58 -23.38
N GLY A 91 -8.33 -1.40 -23.76
CA GLY A 91 -7.90 -0.36 -24.68
C GLY A 91 -6.56 -0.71 -25.29
N LYS A 92 -6.42 -0.57 -26.61
CA LYS A 92 -5.23 -0.96 -27.36
C LYS A 92 -4.60 0.25 -28.02
N THR A 93 -3.31 0.45 -27.81
CA THR A 93 -2.51 1.49 -28.48
C THR A 93 -1.58 0.86 -29.51
N MET A 94 -1.06 -0.33 -29.22
CA MET A 94 -0.21 -1.12 -30.12
C MET A 94 -0.61 -2.59 -30.11
N GLU A 95 -0.09 -3.35 -31.07
CA GLU A 95 -0.30 -4.80 -31.12
C GLU A 95 0.35 -5.50 -29.92
N LEU A 96 -0.45 -6.31 -29.21
CA LEU A 96 0.04 -7.06 -28.08
C LEU A 96 0.74 -8.32 -28.58
N SER A 97 1.87 -8.62 -27.97
CA SER A 97 2.75 -9.74 -28.28
C SER A 97 3.34 -10.28 -26.98
N ARG A 98 3.91 -11.49 -27.03
CA ARG A 98 4.54 -12.17 -25.89
C ARG A 98 5.80 -11.48 -25.37
N ASP A 99 6.41 -10.61 -26.18
CA ASP A 99 7.56 -9.80 -25.79
C ASP A 99 7.20 -8.67 -24.80
N HIS A 100 5.90 -8.39 -24.65
CA HIS A 100 5.41 -7.35 -23.76
C HIS A 100 5.27 -7.84 -22.32
N VAL A 101 5.23 -6.87 -21.41
CA VAL A 101 5.14 -7.11 -19.98
C VAL A 101 3.84 -6.53 -19.46
N ALA A 102 3.10 -7.33 -18.70
CA ALA A 102 1.93 -6.87 -17.97
C ALA A 102 2.38 -6.27 -16.62
N LEU A 103 2.02 -5.02 -16.39
CA LEU A 103 2.20 -4.29 -15.15
C LEU A 103 0.88 -4.26 -14.38
N ILE A 104 0.92 -4.69 -13.14
CA ILE A 104 -0.20 -4.57 -12.20
C ILE A 104 0.31 -3.92 -10.93
N GLU A 105 -0.43 -2.93 -10.45
CA GLU A 105 -0.18 -2.30 -9.18
C GLU A 105 -0.92 -3.03 -8.05
N PRO A 106 -0.26 -3.27 -6.91
CA PRO A 106 -0.93 -3.84 -5.76
C PRO A 106 -1.96 -2.84 -5.23
N ARG A 107 -3.19 -3.34 -5.05
CA ARG A 107 -4.28 -2.52 -4.50
C ARG A 107 -4.00 -2.22 -3.03
N LEU A 108 -3.52 -1.02 -2.75
CA LEU A 108 -3.38 -0.52 -1.38
C LEU A 108 -4.78 -0.26 -0.80
N VAL A 109 -5.06 -0.94 0.31
CA VAL A 109 -6.26 -0.64 1.10
C VAL A 109 -5.97 0.66 1.88
N PRO A 110 -6.83 1.70 1.77
CA PRO A 110 -6.62 2.93 2.51
C PRO A 110 -6.46 2.66 4.01
N TRP A 111 -5.52 3.37 4.65
CA TRP A 111 -5.16 3.14 6.06
C TRP A 111 -6.37 3.21 7.01
N TYR A 112 -7.31 4.13 6.77
CA TYR A 112 -8.52 4.28 7.58
C TYR A 112 -9.51 3.11 7.47
N ARG A 113 -9.37 2.26 6.45
CA ARG A 113 -10.17 1.03 6.31
C ARG A 113 -9.52 -0.18 6.99
N GLN A 114 -8.32 -0.03 7.54
CA GLN A 114 -7.65 -1.11 8.26
C GLN A 114 -8.26 -1.26 9.66
N ARG A 115 -8.51 -2.49 10.11
CA ARG A 115 -9.12 -2.77 11.42
C ARG A 115 -8.32 -2.18 12.58
N PHE A 116 -6.99 -2.23 12.48
CA PHE A 116 -6.09 -1.71 13.51
C PHE A 116 -6.21 -0.20 13.71
N PHE A 117 -6.55 0.56 12.65
CA PHE A 117 -6.82 1.99 12.80
C PHE A 117 -7.97 2.22 13.79
N TRP A 118 -9.09 1.51 13.61
CA TRP A 118 -10.26 1.64 14.49
C TRP A 118 -10.01 1.12 15.90
N VAL A 119 -9.20 0.07 16.06
CA VAL A 119 -8.75 -0.39 17.39
C VAL A 119 -7.97 0.72 18.10
N GLY A 120 -7.03 1.37 17.41
CA GLY A 120 -6.27 2.50 17.97
C GLY A 120 -7.17 3.68 18.37
N VAL A 121 -8.14 4.04 17.53
CA VAL A 121 -9.13 5.09 17.84
C VAL A 121 -9.94 4.75 19.09
N LEU A 122 -10.43 3.51 19.23
CA LEU A 122 -11.21 3.08 20.40
C LEU A 122 -10.38 3.08 21.69
N VAL A 123 -9.15 2.56 21.62
CA VAL A 123 -8.23 2.51 22.78
C VAL A 123 -7.81 3.92 23.19
N GLY A 124 -7.41 4.77 22.23
CA GLY A 124 -7.05 6.16 22.52
C GLY A 124 -8.22 6.99 23.03
N GLY A 125 -9.40 6.83 22.44
CA GLY A 125 -10.61 7.53 22.85
C GLY A 125 -11.06 7.16 24.26
N SER A 126 -11.03 5.86 24.61
CA SER A 126 -11.35 5.42 25.97
C SER A 126 -10.32 5.92 26.99
N ALA A 127 -9.01 5.76 26.72
CA ALA A 127 -7.96 6.25 27.61
C ALA A 127 -8.03 7.78 27.83
N GLY A 128 -8.31 8.56 26.77
CA GLY A 128 -8.49 10.00 26.86
C GLY A 128 -9.70 10.40 27.71
N ALA A 129 -10.83 9.69 27.58
CA ALA A 129 -12.01 9.93 28.40
C ALA A 129 -11.78 9.60 29.89
N PHE A 130 -11.03 8.53 30.18
CA PHE A 130 -10.62 8.20 31.56
C PHE A 130 -9.63 9.20 32.14
N ALA A 131 -8.73 9.76 31.32
CA ALA A 131 -7.79 10.79 31.76
C ALA A 131 -8.47 12.15 31.99
N ALA A 132 -9.50 12.48 31.20
CA ALA A 132 -10.26 13.72 31.33
C ALA A 132 -11.30 13.72 32.47
N SER A 133 -11.60 12.55 33.05
CA SER A 133 -12.58 12.39 34.14
C SER A 133 -11.96 12.27 35.54
N ARG A 134 -10.63 12.41 35.65
CA ARG A 134 -9.89 12.55 36.91
C ARG A 134 -9.39 13.97 37.08
#